data_AF-B0PE77-F1
#
_entry.id   AF-B0PE77-F1
#
_cell.length_a   1.000
_cell.length_b   1.000
_cell.length_c   1.000
_cell.angle_alpha   90.00
_cell.angle_beta   90.00
_cell.angle_gamma   90.00
#
_symmetry.space_group_name_H-M   'P 1'
#
loop_
_entity.id
_entity.type
_entity.pdbx_description
1 polymer ?
#
loop_
_entity_poly.entity_id
_entity_poly.type
_entity_poly.pdbx_seq_one_letter_code
_entity_poly.pdbx_strand_id
1 'polypeptide(L)' 'MNEYIVTIRETRERKIKVSANSWAEATSPVSDRWDNGEIVLGTDDFTKVEFLAEVVE' A
#
# COMPACT_ATOMS: atom_id res chain seq x y z
N MET A 1 -7.77 11.26 -33.43
CA MET A 1 -7.03 11.08 -32.17
C MET A 1 -8.05 10.69 -31.14
N ASN A 2 -7.80 9.63 -30.38
CA ASN A 2 -8.72 9.17 -29.34
C ASN A 2 -8.25 9.72 -28.00
N GLU A 3 -9.19 10.06 -27.13
CA GLU A 3 -8.90 10.44 -25.76
C GLU A 3 -8.83 9.18 -24.89
N TYR A 4 -7.95 9.20 -23.89
CA TYR A 4 -7.77 8.08 -22.96
C TYR A 4 -7.76 8.61 -21.53
N ILE A 5 -8.43 7.91 -20.62
CA ILE A 5 -8.25 8.07 -19.19
C ILE A 5 -7.09 7.16 -18.78
N VAL A 6 -6.06 7.71 -18.15
CA VAL A 6 -4.92 6.95 -17.62
C VAL A 6 -4.96 7.00 -16.10
N THR A 7 -5.15 5.84 -15.47
CA THR A 7 -5.03 5.65 -14.03
C THR A 7 -3.62 5.23 -13.68
N ILE A 8 -3.00 5.93 -12.73
CA ILE A 8 -1.70 5.57 -12.14
C ILE A 8 -1.97 4.97 -10.77
N ARG A 9 -1.54 3.73 -10.54
CA ARG A 9 -1.67 3.05 -9.25
C ARG A 9 -0.29 2.77 -8.66
N GLU A 10 -0.01 3.40 -7.53
CA GLU A 10 1.20 3.12 -6.75
C GLU A 10 0.92 2.09 -5.65
N THR A 11 1.85 1.17 -5.43
CA THR A 11 1.83 0.24 -4.29
C THR A 11 3.02 0.52 -3.39
N ARG A 12 2.75 0.66 -2.09
CA ARG A 12 3.76 0.82 -1.05
C ARG A 12 3.71 -0.37 -0.09
N GLU A 13 4.87 -0.86 0.32
CA GLU A 13 5.00 -2.00 1.23
C GLU A 13 6.11 -1.76 2.26
N ARG A 14 5.83 -2.05 3.54
CA ARG A 14 6.84 -2.04 4.62
C ARG A 14 6.82 -3.36 5.37
N LYS A 15 7.99 -3.96 5.55
CA LYS A 15 8.16 -5.20 6.32
C LYS A 15 8.48 -4.86 7.77
N ILE A 16 7.59 -5.23 8.69
CA ILE A 16 7.77 -5.00 10.12
C ILE A 16 8.00 -6.35 10.79
N LYS A 17 9.14 -6.48 11.48
CA LYS A 17 9.46 -7.68 12.23
C LYS A 17 8.77 -7.62 13.59
N VAL A 18 7.98 -8.63 13.89
CA VAL A 18 7.27 -8.80 15.17
C VAL A 18 7.51 -10.21 15.71
N SER A 19 7.53 -10.33 17.04
CA SER A 19 7.59 -11.62 17.74
C SER A 19 6.23 -11.90 18.34
N ALA A 20 5.59 -12.99 17.89
CA ALA A 20 4.24 -13.37 18.29
C ALA A 20 4.08 -14.89 18.16
N ASN A 21 3.15 -15.47 18.94
CA ASN A 21 2.88 -16.91 18.91
C ASN A 21 1.83 -17.28 17.84
N SER A 22 1.17 -16.29 17.26
CA SER A 22 0.14 -16.47 16.24
C SER A 22 0.10 -15.29 15.27
N TRP A 23 -0.57 -15.51 14.13
CA TRP A 23 -0.78 -14.45 13.15
C TRP A 23 -1.60 -13.29 13.73
N ALA A 24 -2.65 -13.58 14.49
CA ALA A 24 -3.48 -12.54 15.12
C ALA A 24 -2.69 -11.69 16.12
N GLU A 25 -1.84 -12.32 16.95
CA GLU A 25 -0.94 -11.59 17.86
C GLU A 25 0.14 -10.79 17.10
N ALA A 26 0.56 -11.25 15.92
CA ALA A 26 1.51 -10.53 15.08
C ALA A 26 0.89 -9.28 14.44
N THR A 27 -0.37 -9.37 13.99
CA THR A 27 -1.01 -8.32 13.19
C THR A 27 -1.73 -7.28 14.02
N SER A 28 -2.34 -7.63 15.15
CA SER A 28 -3.05 -6.68 16.01
C SER A 28 -2.21 -5.43 16.35
N PRO A 29 -1.01 -5.56 16.95
CA PRO A 29 -0.23 -4.37 17.33
C PRO A 29 0.27 -3.56 16.13
N VAL A 30 0.42 -4.18 14.96
CA VAL A 30 0.81 -3.47 13.73
C VAL A 30 -0.38 -2.70 13.17
N SER A 31 -1.58 -3.26 13.21
CA SER A 31 -2.82 -2.58 12.83
C SER A 31 -3.10 -1.40 13.76
N ASP A 32 -3.04 -1.61 15.08
CA ASP A 32 -3.27 -0.54 16.06
C ASP A 32 -2.32 0.65 15.84
N ARG A 33 -1.04 0.38 15.57
CA ARG A 33 -0.03 1.41 15.26
C ARG A 33 -0.27 2.09 13.90
N TRP A 34 -0.84 1.39 12.93
CA TRP A 34 -1.26 1.98 11.66
C TRP A 34 -2.44 2.91 11.85
N ASP A 35 -3.50 2.46 12.53
CA ASP A 35 -4.71 3.23 12.81
C ASP A 35 -4.41 4.48 13.65
N ASN A 36 -3.44 4.41 14.56
CA ASN A 36 -2.96 5.56 15.34
C ASN A 36 -1.97 6.46 14.58
N GLY A 37 -1.63 6.14 13.33
CA GLY A 37 -0.70 6.93 12.51
C GLY A 37 0.76 6.84 12.93
N GLU A 38 1.14 5.89 13.79
CA GLU A 38 2.53 5.64 14.19
C GLU A 38 3.32 4.93 13.08
N ILE A 39 2.64 4.14 12.25
CA ILE A 39 3.19 3.57 11.03
C ILE A 39 2.53 4.28 9.85
N VAL A 40 3.35 4.93 9.03
CA VAL A 40 2.91 5.59 7.78
C VAL A 40 3.80 5.11 6.64
N LEU A 41 3.20 4.70 5.53
CA LEU A 41 3.92 4.35 4.30
C LEU A 41 4.20 5.62 3.49
N GLY A 42 5.47 5.94 3.37
CA GLY A 42 5.98 7.10 2.63
C GLY A 42 6.57 6.71 1.28
N THR A 43 7.34 7.64 0.72
CA THR A 43 8.00 7.46 -0.58
C THR A 43 9.01 6.30 -0.56
N ASP A 44 9.72 6.11 0.55
CA ASP A 44 10.72 5.04 0.71
C ASP A 44 10.11 3.63 0.70
N ASP A 45 8.79 3.51 0.89
CA ASP A 45 8.07 2.22 0.86
C ASP A 45 7.55 1.89 -0.54
N PHE A 46 7.83 2.73 -1.55
CA PHE A 46 7.42 2.48 -2.92
C PHE A 46 7.97 1.16 -3.43
N THR A 47 7.08 0.32 -3.98
CA THR A 47 7.45 -1.00 -4.50
C THR A 47 7.15 -1.14 -5.99
N LYS A 48 5.98 -0.65 -6.45
CA LYS A 48 5.61 -0.72 -7.86
C LYS A 48 4.62 0.36 -8.27
N VAL A 49 4.61 0.64 -9.57
CA VAL A 49 3.61 1.48 -10.24
C VAL A 49 2.97 0.70 -11.39
N GLU A 50 1.66 0.85 -11.55
CA GLU A 50 0.87 0.26 -12.63
C GLU A 50 0.12 1.37 -13.37
N PHE A 51 0.05 1.27 -14.70
CA PHE A 51 -0.67 2.20 -15.56
C PHE A 51 -1.82 1.47 -16.24
N LEU A 52 -3.03 1.96 -16.05
CA LEU A 52 -4.24 1.41 -16.67
C LEU A 52 -4.82 2.50 -17.57
N ALA A 53 -5.08 2.17 -18.84
CA ALA A 53 -5.61 3.12 -19.81
C ALA A 53 -6.94 2.63 -20.39
N GLU A 54 -7.89 3.54 -20.47
CA GLU A 54 -9.26 3.29 -20.94
C GLU A 54 -9.57 4.30 -22.05
N VAL A 55 -10.18 3.86 -23.16
CA VAL A 55 -10.61 4.79 -24.21
C VAL A 55 -11.83 5.57 -23.73
N VAL A 56 -11.86 6.87 -24.01
CA VAL A 56 -13.05 7.70 -23.81
C VAL A 56 -13.91 7.56 -25.08
N GLU A 57 -15.09 6.96 -24.93
CA GLU A 57 -16.10 6.85 -25.99
C GLU A 57 -16.87 8.15 -26.21
#